data_AF-A0A484HN67-F1
#
_entry.id   AF-A0A484HN67-F1
#
_cell.length_a   1.000
_cell.length_b   1.000
_cell.length_c   1.000
_cell.angle_alpha   90.00
_cell.angle_beta   90.00
_cell.angle_gamma   90.00
#
_symmetry.space_group_name_H-M   'P 1'
#
loop_
_entity.id
_entity.type
_entity.pdbx_description
1 polymer ?
#
loop_
_entity_poly.entity_id
_entity_poly.type
_entity_poly.pdbx_seq_one_letter_code
_entity_poly.pdbx_strand_id
1 'polypeptide(L)'
;MKTPRPTRSTEKEKNAAPCLWTQAGVVRRKQCRIDYDCARCGFDKRLTRMAETNRRLKREGKTPGGKKGAIVFWTDKLNARPPWRRPCVHHMKGRIDFRACPREYECRSCEFDQFFTDRHAVHAAIRPTPMAETEGFKIPVGFYFHPGHTWAKIEENGAVRVGIDDFALRVMGPLDAVIAPLAGKTVTQGAGDIRVVRGEKTARLKSPVSGVVTEVNHRLRDRGALANREPFSGGWALRIHSGALRREVKNLMMGQEAQNALQEDIDAMRRLIGETGDPLAAADGGNLGHDIFGSMPGLGWERLTGRFF
;
A
#
# COMPACT_ATOMS: atom_id res chain seq x y z
N MET A 1 -4.56 -12.69 -58.45
CA MET A 1 -4.26 -11.45 -57.72
C MET A 1 -4.42 -11.72 -56.23
N LYS A 2 -3.33 -11.73 -55.45
CA LYS A 2 -3.37 -11.96 -53.99
C LYS A 2 -3.54 -10.61 -53.29
N THR A 3 -4.65 -10.44 -52.57
CA THR A 3 -4.94 -9.27 -51.74
C THR A 3 -3.95 -9.18 -50.56
N PRO A 4 -3.42 -7.98 -50.23
CA PRO A 4 -2.49 -7.84 -49.12
C PRO A 4 -3.23 -7.96 -47.78
N ARG A 5 -2.69 -8.76 -46.85
CA ARG A 5 -3.16 -8.82 -45.47
C ARG A 5 -2.92 -7.47 -44.77
N PRO A 6 -3.92 -6.88 -44.08
CA PRO A 6 -3.68 -5.69 -43.29
C PRO A 6 -2.85 -6.08 -42.06
N THR A 7 -1.67 -5.46 -41.92
CA THR A 7 -0.82 -5.59 -40.75
C THR A 7 -1.49 -4.87 -39.57
N ARG A 8 -2.00 -5.65 -38.63
CA ARG A 8 -2.63 -5.16 -37.39
C ARG A 8 -1.54 -4.64 -36.44
N SER A 9 -1.01 -3.44 -36.71
CA SER A 9 -0.17 -2.73 -35.75
C SER A 9 -1.05 -2.26 -34.60
N THR A 10 -0.90 -2.89 -33.42
CA THR A 10 -1.64 -2.52 -32.21
C THR A 10 -1.22 -1.13 -31.76
N GLU A 11 -2.15 -0.28 -31.29
CA GLU A 11 -1.90 1.08 -30.75
C GLU A 11 -0.75 1.15 -29.72
N LYS A 12 -0.42 0.03 -29.06
CA LYS A 12 0.73 -0.12 -28.15
C LYS A 12 2.08 0.23 -28.78
N GLU A 13 2.25 0.15 -30.10
CA GLU A 13 3.54 0.48 -30.75
C GLU A 13 3.75 1.99 -30.95
N LYS A 14 2.68 2.80 -30.94
CA LYS A 14 2.76 4.24 -31.25
C LYS A 14 3.20 5.12 -30.06
N ASN A 15 3.17 4.61 -28.82
CA ASN A 15 3.44 5.41 -27.61
C ASN A 15 4.57 4.88 -26.70
N ALA A 16 5.52 4.10 -27.22
CA ALA A 16 6.60 3.57 -26.39
C ALA A 16 7.66 4.64 -26.07
N ALA A 17 7.73 5.05 -24.79
CA ALA A 17 8.66 6.06 -24.31
C ALA A 17 10.14 5.66 -24.52
N PRO A 18 11.06 6.62 -24.76
CA PRO A 18 12.47 6.29 -24.99
C PRO A 18 13.14 5.70 -23.74
N CYS A 19 14.02 4.72 -23.92
CA CYS A 19 14.81 4.10 -22.86
C CYS A 19 15.82 5.10 -22.25
N LEU A 20 16.14 4.96 -20.95
CA LEU A 20 17.11 5.83 -20.25
C LEU A 20 18.47 5.89 -20.97
N TRP A 21 18.97 4.75 -21.47
CA TRP A 21 20.20 4.69 -22.26
C TRP A 21 20.13 5.49 -23.57
N THR A 22 18.94 5.59 -24.16
CA THR A 22 18.70 6.42 -25.36
C THR A 22 18.62 7.90 -24.98
N GLN A 23 17.87 8.23 -23.93
CA GLN A 23 17.73 9.60 -23.44
C GLN A 23 19.06 10.20 -22.94
N ALA A 24 19.93 9.38 -22.36
CA ALA A 24 21.29 9.76 -22.00
C ALA A 24 22.23 9.88 -23.21
N GLY A 25 21.83 9.38 -24.38
CA GLY A 25 22.62 9.38 -25.61
C GLY A 25 23.70 8.30 -25.66
N VAL A 26 23.64 7.27 -24.82
CA VAL A 26 24.58 6.13 -24.88
C VAL A 26 24.30 5.25 -26.09
N VAL A 27 23.02 5.09 -26.45
CA VAL A 27 22.58 4.35 -27.65
C VAL A 27 21.65 5.20 -28.50
N ARG A 28 21.62 4.93 -29.81
CA ARG A 28 20.91 5.77 -30.79
C ARG A 28 19.39 5.71 -30.69
N ARG A 29 18.82 4.50 -30.55
CA ARG A 29 17.36 4.31 -30.49
C ARG A 29 17.01 3.01 -29.77
N LYS A 30 16.41 3.12 -28.60
CA LYS A 30 15.78 2.01 -27.88
C LYS A 30 14.54 2.54 -27.16
N GLN A 31 13.41 1.87 -27.37
CA GLN A 31 12.18 2.15 -26.64
C GLN A 31 12.10 1.28 -25.37
N CYS A 32 11.52 1.87 -24.33
CA CYS A 32 11.12 1.20 -23.11
C CYS A 32 9.75 0.53 -23.33
N ARG A 33 9.60 -0.72 -22.92
CA ARG A 33 8.36 -1.50 -23.03
C ARG A 33 7.88 -2.08 -21.70
N ILE A 34 8.58 -1.76 -20.61
CA ILE A 34 8.37 -2.34 -19.28
C ILE A 34 8.31 -1.24 -18.21
N ASP A 35 7.85 -0.05 -18.60
CA ASP A 35 7.67 1.11 -17.73
C ASP A 35 8.87 1.40 -16.80
N TYR A 36 10.07 1.33 -17.37
CA TYR A 36 11.33 1.62 -16.69
C TYR A 36 11.61 0.74 -15.46
N ASP A 37 11.06 -0.48 -15.40
CA ASP A 37 11.52 -1.56 -14.52
C ASP A 37 12.90 -2.09 -15.02
N CYS A 38 13.93 -1.25 -14.89
CA CYS A 38 15.28 -1.56 -15.37
C CYS A 38 15.87 -2.80 -14.67
N ALA A 39 15.47 -3.07 -13.42
CA ALA A 39 15.91 -4.24 -12.66
C ALA A 39 15.49 -5.56 -13.36
N ARG A 40 14.35 -5.58 -14.04
CA ARG A 40 13.87 -6.72 -14.84
C ARG A 40 14.21 -6.61 -16.33
N CYS A 41 14.84 -5.53 -16.78
CA CYS A 41 15.14 -5.31 -18.19
C CYS A 41 16.36 -6.11 -18.68
N GLY A 42 16.16 -7.06 -19.58
CA GLY A 42 17.28 -7.78 -20.21
C GLY A 42 18.22 -6.89 -21.03
N PHE A 43 17.73 -5.78 -21.61
CA PHE A 43 18.57 -4.83 -22.35
C PHE A 43 19.49 -4.03 -21.41
N ASP A 44 18.94 -3.52 -20.30
CA ASP A 44 19.69 -2.80 -19.28
C ASP A 44 20.81 -3.67 -18.71
N LYS A 45 20.49 -4.90 -18.28
CA LYS A 45 21.46 -5.87 -17.77
C LYS A 45 22.64 -6.10 -18.71
N ARG A 46 22.39 -6.20 -20.03
CA ARG A 46 23.45 -6.38 -21.03
C ARG A 46 24.34 -5.14 -21.16
N LEU A 47 23.75 -3.95 -21.21
CA LEU A 47 24.51 -2.71 -21.35
C LEU A 47 25.31 -2.39 -20.08
N THR A 48 24.74 -2.66 -18.91
CA THR A 48 25.41 -2.56 -17.61
C THR A 48 26.66 -3.45 -17.58
N ARG A 49 26.53 -4.76 -17.89
CA ARG A 49 27.68 -5.69 -17.95
C ARG A 49 28.76 -5.23 -18.92
N MET A 50 28.36 -4.69 -20.07
CA MET A 50 29.29 -4.17 -21.07
C MET A 50 30.00 -2.90 -20.59
N ALA A 51 29.29 -1.97 -19.96
CA ALA A 51 29.87 -0.78 -19.36
C ALA A 51 30.84 -1.11 -18.22
N GLU A 52 30.52 -2.10 -17.38
CA GLU A 52 31.41 -2.62 -16.34
C GLU A 52 32.69 -3.21 -16.94
N THR A 53 32.54 -4.04 -17.97
CA THR A 53 33.69 -4.65 -18.68
C THR A 53 34.58 -3.56 -19.28
N ASN A 54 33.99 -2.57 -19.96
CA ASN A 54 34.74 -1.46 -20.56
C ASN A 54 35.45 -0.61 -19.50
N ARG A 55 34.79 -0.34 -18.37
CA ARG A 55 35.37 0.41 -17.24
C ARG A 55 36.56 -0.34 -16.65
N ARG A 56 36.46 -1.67 -16.51
CA ARG A 56 37.58 -2.53 -16.06
C ARG A 56 38.75 -2.49 -17.05
N LEU A 57 38.49 -2.70 -18.34
CA LEU A 57 39.52 -2.67 -19.39
C LEU A 57 40.26 -1.33 -19.41
N LYS A 58 39.55 -0.20 -19.29
CA LYS A 58 40.17 1.13 -19.21
C LYS A 58 41.07 1.30 -17.97
N ARG A 59 40.67 0.76 -16.82
CA ARG A 59 41.53 0.75 -15.61
C ARG A 59 42.79 -0.07 -15.80
N GLU A 60 42.73 -1.14 -16.60
CA GLU A 60 43.89 -1.96 -16.99
C GLU A 60 44.72 -1.34 -18.14
N GLY A 61 44.45 -0.09 -18.54
CA GLY A 61 45.14 0.57 -19.65
C GLY A 61 44.76 0.06 -21.04
N LYS A 62 43.76 -0.82 -21.16
CA LYS A 62 43.29 -1.37 -22.43
C LYS A 62 42.18 -0.49 -23.01
N THR A 63 42.21 -0.26 -24.32
CA THR A 63 41.15 0.52 -25.00
C THR A 63 40.10 -0.42 -25.60
N PRO A 64 38.85 -0.39 -25.10
CA PRO A 64 37.78 -1.20 -25.67
C PRO A 64 37.48 -0.78 -27.12
N GLY A 65 37.52 -1.73 -28.04
CA GLY A 65 37.36 -1.46 -29.47
C GLY A 65 35.89 -1.28 -29.93
N GLY A 66 35.72 -0.46 -30.98
CA GLY A 66 34.48 -0.34 -31.75
C GLY A 66 33.28 0.25 -30.99
N LYS A 67 32.08 0.08 -31.57
CA LYS A 67 30.81 0.61 -31.01
C LYS A 67 30.50 0.09 -29.60
N LYS A 68 30.93 -1.14 -29.29
CA LYS A 68 30.76 -1.75 -27.97
C LYS A 68 31.69 -1.11 -26.93
N GLY A 69 32.90 -0.72 -27.32
CA GLY A 69 33.85 -0.05 -26.45
C GLY A 69 33.46 1.37 -26.02
N ALA A 70 32.58 2.01 -26.79
CA ALA A 70 32.03 3.32 -26.47
C ALA A 70 30.91 3.30 -25.40
N ILE A 71 30.46 2.11 -24.98
CA ILE A 71 29.37 1.98 -24.01
C ILE A 71 29.89 2.27 -22.60
N VAL A 72 29.29 3.26 -21.96
CA VAL A 72 29.49 3.69 -20.57
C VAL A 72 28.14 3.75 -19.88
N PHE A 73 28.10 3.79 -18.55
CA PHE A 73 26.82 3.91 -17.84
C PHE A 73 26.08 5.18 -18.26
N TRP A 74 24.77 5.06 -18.43
CA TRP A 74 23.94 6.22 -18.78
C TRP A 74 24.00 7.31 -17.70
N THR A 75 24.15 6.93 -16.43
CA THR A 75 24.36 7.85 -15.30
C THR A 75 25.65 8.64 -15.45
N ASP A 76 26.78 8.00 -15.77
CA ASP A 76 28.05 8.68 -16.03
C ASP A 76 27.90 9.73 -17.14
N LYS A 77 27.19 9.38 -18.22
CA LYS A 77 26.97 10.28 -19.36
C LYS A 77 26.08 11.48 -19.01
N LEU A 78 25.13 11.30 -18.10
CA LEU A 78 24.31 12.40 -17.59
C LEU A 78 25.05 13.25 -16.55
N ASN A 79 25.87 12.64 -15.68
CA ASN A 79 26.69 13.34 -14.70
C ASN A 79 27.76 14.22 -15.35
N ALA A 80 28.22 13.88 -16.56
CA ALA A 80 29.09 14.73 -17.36
C ALA A 80 28.43 16.04 -17.86
N ARG A 81 27.10 16.19 -17.73
CA ARG A 81 26.39 17.43 -18.07
C ARG A 81 26.53 18.46 -16.95
N PRO A 82 26.40 19.77 -17.26
CA PRO A 82 26.28 20.80 -16.24
C PRO A 82 25.12 20.50 -15.26
N PRO A 83 25.25 20.77 -13.95
CA PRO A 83 24.26 20.39 -12.93
C PRO A 83 22.81 20.74 -13.29
N TRP A 84 22.56 21.94 -13.81
CA TRP A 84 21.23 22.41 -14.22
C TRP A 84 20.64 21.71 -15.46
N ARG A 85 21.43 20.91 -16.18
CA ARG A 85 21.02 20.12 -17.35
C ARG A 85 20.97 18.61 -17.07
N ARG A 86 21.14 18.18 -15.82
CA ARG A 86 21.03 16.77 -15.40
C ARG A 86 19.56 16.46 -15.12
N PRO A 87 18.77 15.88 -16.03
CA PRO A 87 17.35 15.63 -15.76
C PRO A 87 17.16 14.61 -14.63
N CYS A 88 16.17 14.81 -13.76
CA CYS A 88 15.72 13.82 -12.79
C CYS A 88 15.20 12.55 -13.50
N VAL A 89 15.39 11.38 -12.89
CA VAL A 89 14.86 10.11 -13.42
C VAL A 89 13.34 10.14 -13.57
N HIS A 90 12.60 10.79 -12.66
CA HIS A 90 11.14 10.91 -12.80
C HIS A 90 10.74 11.78 -13.98
N HIS A 91 11.51 12.83 -14.30
CA HIS A 91 11.31 13.60 -15.52
C HIS A 91 11.59 12.75 -16.78
N MET A 92 12.70 12.00 -16.78
CA MET A 92 13.04 11.09 -17.89
C MET A 92 11.98 9.99 -18.09
N LYS A 93 11.26 9.61 -17.04
CA LYS A 93 10.14 8.67 -17.07
C LYS A 93 8.81 9.33 -17.46
N GLY A 94 8.78 10.65 -17.68
CA GLY A 94 7.58 11.41 -18.02
C GLY A 94 6.60 11.61 -16.87
N ARG A 95 7.07 11.51 -15.62
CA ARG A 95 6.22 11.57 -14.42
C ARG A 95 6.11 12.96 -13.81
N ILE A 96 7.04 13.84 -14.11
CA ILE A 96 7.13 15.21 -13.63
C ILE A 96 7.70 16.12 -14.72
N ASP A 97 7.49 17.43 -14.57
CA ASP A 97 8.21 18.44 -15.31
C ASP A 97 9.71 18.42 -15.03
N PHE A 98 10.47 19.19 -15.80
CA PHE A 98 11.92 19.20 -15.68
C PHE A 98 12.35 19.59 -14.27
N ARG A 99 13.14 18.70 -13.65
CA ARG A 99 13.85 18.95 -12.41
C ARG A 99 15.29 18.51 -12.58
N ALA A 100 16.24 19.35 -12.20
CA ALA A 100 17.64 18.98 -12.18
C ALA A 100 17.92 17.95 -11.07
N CYS A 101 18.76 16.95 -11.35
CA CYS A 101 19.20 15.94 -10.39
C CYS A 101 20.44 16.45 -9.64
N PRO A 102 20.37 16.70 -8.32
CA PRO A 102 21.52 17.15 -7.54
C PRO A 102 22.33 15.99 -6.94
N ARG A 103 21.88 14.73 -7.12
CA ARG A 103 22.38 13.55 -6.40
C ARG A 103 23.04 12.51 -7.30
N GLU A 104 23.55 12.94 -8.45
CA GLU A 104 24.30 12.07 -9.37
C GLU A 104 23.60 10.75 -9.75
N TYR A 105 22.27 10.75 -9.75
CA TYR A 105 21.41 9.59 -9.99
C TYR A 105 21.45 8.50 -8.91
N GLU A 106 21.94 8.82 -7.70
CA GLU A 106 21.75 8.01 -6.49
C GLU A 106 20.32 8.14 -5.94
N CYS A 107 19.34 7.65 -6.70
CA CYS A 107 17.92 7.77 -6.35
C CYS A 107 17.57 7.12 -5.00
N ARG A 108 18.26 6.04 -4.63
CA ARG A 108 18.01 5.31 -3.37
C ARG A 108 18.12 6.15 -2.10
N SER A 109 18.94 7.20 -2.12
CA SER A 109 19.14 8.12 -1.00
C SER A 109 18.59 9.53 -1.27
N CYS A 110 17.76 9.68 -2.32
CA CYS A 110 17.22 10.96 -2.75
C CYS A 110 15.86 11.21 -2.09
N GLU A 111 15.76 12.23 -1.24
CA GLU A 111 14.53 12.61 -0.54
C GLU A 111 13.35 12.89 -1.50
N PHE A 112 13.64 13.39 -2.70
CA PHE A 112 12.62 13.60 -3.73
C PHE A 112 12.13 12.29 -4.36
N ASP A 113 13.01 11.30 -4.52
CA ASP A 113 12.62 9.96 -4.99
C ASP A 113 11.78 9.24 -3.94
N GLN A 114 12.15 9.41 -2.66
CA GLN A 114 11.39 8.94 -1.51
C GLN A 114 10.00 9.57 -1.47
N PHE A 115 9.90 10.91 -1.50
CA PHE A 115 8.62 11.62 -1.57
C PHE A 115 7.75 11.20 -2.75
N PHE A 116 8.36 10.98 -3.93
CA PHE A 116 7.63 10.51 -5.11
C PHE A 116 7.14 9.07 -4.94
N THR A 117 7.97 8.18 -4.38
CA THR A 117 7.58 6.80 -4.07
C THR A 117 6.45 6.76 -3.04
N ASP A 118 6.53 7.61 -2.02
CA ASP A 118 5.53 7.72 -0.96
C ASP A 118 4.19 8.28 -1.49
N ARG A 119 4.23 9.31 -2.35
CA ARG A 119 3.00 9.85 -2.99
C ARG A 119 2.41 8.92 -4.04
N HIS A 120 3.22 8.14 -4.75
CA HIS A 120 2.71 7.13 -5.69
C HIS A 120 2.31 5.81 -5.03
N ALA A 121 2.74 5.55 -3.78
CA ALA A 121 2.18 4.47 -2.94
C ALA A 121 0.71 4.75 -2.54
N VAL A 122 0.24 6.00 -2.65
CA VAL A 122 -1.18 6.37 -2.51
C VAL A 122 -2.01 5.85 -3.69
N HIS A 123 -1.38 5.53 -4.83
CA HIS A 123 -1.98 4.82 -5.95
C HIS A 123 -1.43 3.40 -6.09
N ALA A 124 -1.27 2.68 -4.97
CA ALA A 124 -1.30 1.23 -5.05
C ALA A 124 -2.64 0.85 -5.66
N ALA A 125 -2.62 0.58 -6.97
CA ALA A 125 -3.74 0.06 -7.72
C ALA A 125 -4.39 -1.02 -6.85
N ILE A 126 -5.68 -0.84 -6.58
CA ILE A 126 -6.53 -1.84 -5.94
C ILE A 126 -6.47 -3.06 -6.85
N ARG A 127 -5.47 -3.92 -6.67
CA ARG A 127 -5.60 -5.30 -7.07
C ARG A 127 -6.62 -5.85 -6.09
N PRO A 128 -7.81 -6.31 -6.55
CA PRO A 128 -8.75 -6.96 -5.65
C PRO A 128 -7.97 -8.08 -4.97
N THR A 129 -7.74 -7.90 -3.68
CA THR A 129 -7.19 -8.96 -2.85
C THR A 129 -8.31 -9.98 -2.78
N PRO A 130 -8.04 -11.29 -3.02
CA PRO A 130 -9.07 -12.30 -2.82
C PRO A 130 -9.68 -12.09 -1.43
N MET A 131 -10.99 -11.91 -1.39
CA MET A 131 -11.74 -11.67 -0.15
C MET A 131 -12.53 -12.93 0.14
N ALA A 132 -12.26 -13.53 1.29
CA ALA A 132 -13.20 -14.46 1.89
C ALA A 132 -14.32 -13.66 2.54
N GLU A 133 -15.48 -14.30 2.71
CA GLU A 133 -16.60 -13.75 3.44
C GLU A 133 -17.09 -14.78 4.46
N THR A 134 -17.47 -14.31 5.65
CA THR A 134 -18.10 -15.11 6.71
C THR A 134 -19.40 -14.41 7.06
N GLU A 135 -20.54 -15.03 6.73
CA GLU A 135 -21.88 -14.46 6.99
C GLU A 135 -22.03 -13.00 6.49
N GLY A 136 -21.45 -12.70 5.32
CA GLY A 136 -21.48 -11.37 4.70
C GLY A 136 -20.45 -10.37 5.20
N PHE A 137 -19.62 -10.71 6.20
CA PHE A 137 -18.50 -9.90 6.67
C PHE A 137 -17.22 -10.24 5.92
N LYS A 138 -16.43 -9.22 5.61
CA LYS A 138 -15.29 -9.30 4.70
C LYS A 138 -13.98 -9.64 5.42
N ILE A 139 -13.27 -10.66 4.93
CA ILE A 139 -11.91 -11.04 5.36
C ILE A 139 -10.99 -11.11 4.13
N PRO A 140 -10.18 -10.09 3.83
CA PRO A 140 -9.18 -10.17 2.76
C PRO A 140 -8.04 -11.15 3.09
N VAL A 141 -7.57 -11.85 2.06
CA VAL A 141 -6.37 -12.70 2.14
C VAL A 141 -5.12 -11.85 2.37
N GLY A 142 -4.18 -12.35 3.18
CA GLY A 142 -2.90 -11.67 3.43
C GLY A 142 -2.98 -10.53 4.45
N PHE A 143 -4.06 -10.46 5.23
CA PHE A 143 -4.20 -9.61 6.40
C PHE A 143 -4.13 -10.45 7.67
N TYR A 144 -3.63 -9.83 8.74
CA TYR A 144 -3.60 -10.37 10.08
C TYR A 144 -4.61 -9.61 10.94
N PHE A 145 -5.34 -10.31 11.80
CA PHE A 145 -6.41 -9.74 12.62
C PHE A 145 -6.05 -9.87 14.10
N HIS A 146 -6.27 -8.79 14.83
CA HIS A 146 -6.14 -8.76 16.28
C HIS A 146 -7.52 -8.97 16.91
N PRO A 147 -7.65 -9.72 18.03
CA PRO A 147 -8.93 -9.94 18.71
C PRO A 147 -9.70 -8.67 19.11
N GLY A 148 -9.00 -7.54 19.22
CA GLY A 148 -9.61 -6.22 19.43
C GLY A 148 -10.04 -5.50 18.14
N HIS A 149 -10.40 -6.25 17.11
CA HIS A 149 -10.96 -5.80 15.82
C HIS A 149 -10.15 -4.76 15.04
N THR A 150 -8.82 -4.88 15.08
CA THR A 150 -7.92 -4.17 14.17
C THR A 150 -7.18 -5.16 13.28
N TRP A 151 -6.84 -4.72 12.08
CA TRP A 151 -6.06 -5.54 11.15
C TRP A 151 -4.68 -4.94 10.92
N ALA A 152 -3.73 -5.81 10.58
CA ALA A 152 -2.37 -5.49 10.16
C ALA A 152 -2.10 -6.09 8.77
N LYS A 153 -1.59 -5.28 7.85
CA LYS A 153 -1.09 -5.71 6.54
C LYS A 153 0.39 -5.37 6.42
N ILE A 154 1.21 -6.39 6.18
CA ILE A 154 2.65 -6.24 6.00
C ILE A 154 2.94 -5.79 4.57
N GLU A 155 3.72 -4.72 4.40
CA GLU A 155 4.07 -4.12 3.09
C GLU A 155 5.52 -4.43 2.69
N GLU A 156 5.90 -4.11 1.43
CA GLU A 156 7.17 -4.53 0.79
C GLU A 156 8.47 -3.98 1.42
N ASN A 157 8.38 -3.23 2.52
CA ASN A 157 9.52 -2.68 3.28
C ASN A 157 9.45 -3.00 4.79
N GLY A 158 8.57 -3.92 5.19
CA GLY A 158 8.34 -4.24 6.61
C GLY A 158 7.52 -3.19 7.36
N ALA A 159 7.01 -2.16 6.67
CA ALA A 159 5.96 -1.32 7.23
C ALA A 159 4.69 -2.15 7.42
N VAL A 160 3.95 -1.85 8.48
CA VAL A 160 2.69 -2.48 8.82
C VAL A 160 1.60 -1.44 8.70
N ARG A 161 0.72 -1.63 7.73
CA ARG A 161 -0.49 -0.82 7.61
C ARG A 161 -1.54 -1.35 8.57
N VAL A 162 -2.17 -0.48 9.34
CA VAL A 162 -3.18 -0.83 10.35
C VAL A 162 -4.51 -0.16 10.03
N GLY A 163 -5.61 -0.87 10.27
CA GLY A 163 -6.96 -0.33 10.19
C GLY A 163 -7.94 -1.10 11.07
N ILE A 164 -9.23 -0.80 10.90
CA ILE A 164 -10.34 -1.39 11.65
C ILE A 164 -11.01 -2.42 10.76
N ASP A 165 -11.37 -3.58 11.32
CA ASP A 165 -12.01 -4.63 10.52
C ASP A 165 -13.49 -4.32 10.20
N ASP A 166 -14.04 -5.11 9.27
CA ASP A 166 -15.42 -4.93 8.79
C ASP A 166 -16.45 -5.15 9.91
N PHE A 167 -16.16 -6.02 10.88
CA PHE A 167 -17.06 -6.28 12.00
C PHE A 167 -17.21 -5.05 12.87
N ALA A 168 -16.10 -4.54 13.44
CA ALA A 168 -16.10 -3.34 14.27
C ALA A 168 -16.75 -2.14 13.56
N LEU A 169 -16.50 -1.99 12.27
CA LEU A 169 -17.06 -0.91 11.47
C LEU A 169 -18.57 -1.03 11.27
N ARG A 170 -19.13 -2.25 11.14
CA ARG A 170 -20.59 -2.43 11.11
C ARG A 170 -21.22 -2.28 12.48
N VAL A 171 -20.54 -2.70 13.55
CA VAL A 171 -21.02 -2.53 14.92
C VAL A 171 -21.13 -1.07 15.30
N MET A 172 -20.03 -0.31 15.15
CA MET A 172 -19.92 1.06 15.67
C MET A 172 -20.28 2.14 14.64
N GLY A 173 -20.11 1.86 13.35
CA GLY A 173 -20.21 2.87 12.30
C GLY A 173 -21.64 3.26 11.93
N PRO A 174 -21.83 4.31 11.11
CA PRO A 174 -20.77 5.09 10.48
C PRO A 174 -20.02 5.94 11.51
N LEU A 175 -18.69 6.01 11.34
CA LEU A 175 -17.83 6.79 12.23
C LEU A 175 -17.73 8.23 11.75
N ASP A 176 -17.71 9.19 12.68
CA ASP A 176 -17.44 10.59 12.36
C ASP A 176 -15.93 10.82 12.22
N ALA A 177 -15.14 10.22 13.12
CA ALA A 177 -13.69 10.33 13.11
C ALA A 177 -12.99 9.05 13.58
N VAL A 178 -11.78 8.81 13.04
CA VAL A 178 -10.79 7.90 13.59
C VAL A 178 -9.53 8.70 13.93
N ILE A 179 -9.11 8.62 15.18
CA ILE A 179 -7.98 9.35 15.75
C ILE A 179 -6.90 8.33 16.10
N ALA A 180 -5.79 8.38 15.38
CA ALA A 180 -4.60 7.58 15.63
C ALA A 180 -3.48 8.42 16.27
N PRO A 181 -2.52 7.80 16.96
CA PRO A 181 -1.32 8.49 17.43
C PRO A 181 -0.53 9.08 16.25
N LEU A 182 0.09 10.24 16.47
CA LEU A 182 0.84 10.95 15.44
C LEU A 182 2.12 10.19 15.05
N ALA A 183 2.63 10.47 13.84
CA ALA A 183 3.93 9.97 13.40
C ALA A 183 5.04 10.30 14.42
N GLY A 184 5.93 9.35 14.65
CA GLY A 184 6.98 9.40 15.67
C GLY A 184 6.54 8.92 17.06
N LYS A 185 5.23 8.71 17.32
CA LYS A 185 4.77 8.10 18.58
C LYS A 185 4.91 6.59 18.57
N THR A 186 5.12 6.02 19.75
CA THR A 186 5.15 4.56 19.95
C THR A 186 3.75 4.07 20.25
N VAL A 187 3.42 2.89 19.71
CA VAL A 187 2.24 2.09 20.07
C VAL A 187 2.69 0.71 20.53
N THR A 188 1.88 0.07 21.36
CA THR A 188 2.16 -1.27 21.91
C THR A 188 1.05 -2.24 21.48
N GLN A 189 1.40 -3.46 21.09
CA GLN A 189 0.43 -4.51 20.77
C GLN A 189 -0.54 -4.68 21.94
N GLY A 190 -1.84 -4.66 21.66
CA GLY A 190 -2.89 -4.77 22.67
C GLY A 190 -3.25 -3.47 23.41
N ALA A 191 -2.50 -2.37 23.22
CA ALA A 191 -2.80 -1.08 23.83
C ALA A 191 -3.86 -0.30 23.02
N GLY A 192 -4.80 0.34 23.71
CA GLY A 192 -5.92 1.09 23.14
C GLY A 192 -5.54 2.48 22.63
N ASP A 193 -4.70 2.53 21.60
CA ASP A 193 -4.12 3.77 21.06
C ASP A 193 -4.91 4.38 19.90
N ILE A 194 -5.76 3.60 19.23
CA ILE A 194 -6.62 4.07 18.13
C ILE A 194 -7.98 4.40 18.71
N ARG A 195 -8.50 5.61 18.51
CA ARG A 195 -9.80 6.04 19.01
C ARG A 195 -10.78 6.26 17.87
N VAL A 196 -11.98 5.70 17.98
CA VAL A 196 -13.10 5.95 17.06
C VAL A 196 -14.13 6.86 17.73
N VAL A 197 -14.83 7.67 16.92
CA VAL A 197 -15.81 8.65 17.38
C VAL A 197 -17.08 8.54 16.56
N ARG A 198 -18.23 8.53 17.24
CA ARG A 198 -19.58 8.65 16.66
C ARG A 198 -20.48 9.49 17.57
N GLY A 199 -20.88 10.67 17.12
CA GLY A 199 -21.51 11.70 17.94
C GLY A 199 -20.65 12.00 19.17
N GLU A 200 -21.26 11.88 20.34
CA GLU A 200 -20.58 12.04 21.63
C GLU A 200 -19.92 10.74 22.14
N LYS A 201 -20.06 9.64 21.41
CA LYS A 201 -19.54 8.33 21.80
C LYS A 201 -18.14 8.12 21.28
N THR A 202 -17.30 7.49 22.10
CA THR A 202 -15.94 7.13 21.72
C THR A 202 -15.60 5.71 22.17
N ALA A 203 -14.75 5.03 21.41
CA ALA A 203 -14.19 3.73 21.80
C ALA A 203 -12.71 3.67 21.47
N ARG A 204 -11.95 2.88 22.21
CA ARG A 204 -10.52 2.65 21.98
C ARG A 204 -10.32 1.26 21.41
N LEU A 205 -9.61 1.19 20.29
CA LEU A 205 -9.23 -0.04 19.62
C LEU A 205 -7.75 -0.32 19.84
N LYS A 206 -7.46 -1.62 19.99
CA LYS A 206 -6.14 -2.10 20.34
C LYS A 206 -5.22 -2.11 19.13
N SER A 207 -3.97 -1.67 19.27
CA SER A 207 -2.99 -1.80 18.20
C SER A 207 -2.68 -3.29 17.95
N PRO A 208 -2.65 -3.75 16.68
CA PRO A 208 -2.35 -5.15 16.38
C PRO A 208 -0.86 -5.49 16.55
N VAL A 209 0.03 -4.48 16.55
CA VAL A 209 1.49 -4.66 16.70
C VAL A 209 2.10 -3.49 17.48
N SER A 210 3.25 -3.72 18.08
CA SER A 210 4.08 -2.68 18.69
C SER A 210 4.99 -2.03 17.66
N GLY A 211 5.30 -0.75 17.84
CA GLY A 211 6.30 -0.06 17.02
C GLY A 211 6.15 1.45 17.02
N VAL A 212 6.82 2.10 16.08
CA VAL A 212 6.76 3.56 15.90
C VAL A 212 5.84 3.89 14.73
N VAL A 213 4.87 4.78 14.94
CA VAL A 213 3.99 5.27 13.89
C VAL A 213 4.83 6.05 12.87
N THR A 214 4.76 5.65 11.60
CA THR A 214 5.46 6.32 10.51
C THR A 214 4.54 7.23 9.70
N GLU A 215 3.24 6.93 9.68
CA GLU A 215 2.27 7.69 8.91
C GLU A 215 0.86 7.56 9.52
N VAL A 216 0.03 8.58 9.34
CA VAL A 216 -1.36 8.60 9.79
C VAL A 216 -2.26 8.97 8.62
N ASN A 217 -3.38 8.28 8.44
CA ASN A 217 -4.37 8.66 7.45
C ASN A 217 -5.24 9.82 7.95
N HIS A 218 -4.77 11.04 7.72
CA HIS A 218 -5.45 12.26 8.16
C HIS A 218 -6.89 12.38 7.63
N ARG A 219 -7.24 11.72 6.53
CA ARG A 219 -8.60 11.74 5.97
C ARG A 219 -9.62 11.18 6.94
N LEU A 220 -9.26 10.22 7.79
CA LEU A 220 -10.20 9.62 8.74
C LEU A 220 -10.54 10.54 9.92
N ARG A 221 -9.76 11.60 10.17
CA ARG A 221 -10.06 12.56 11.23
C ARG A 221 -11.32 13.38 10.91
N ASP A 222 -11.47 13.75 9.64
CA ASP A 222 -12.58 14.58 9.16
C ASP A 222 -13.64 13.75 8.40
N ARG A 223 -13.29 12.52 8.00
CA ARG A 223 -14.15 11.62 7.20
C ARG A 223 -14.06 10.19 7.73
N GLY A 224 -14.42 9.97 8.99
CA GLY A 224 -14.37 8.65 9.64
C GLY A 224 -15.07 7.55 8.85
N ALA A 225 -16.20 7.86 8.21
CA ALA A 225 -16.98 6.95 7.37
C ALA A 225 -16.23 6.37 6.16
N LEU A 226 -15.06 6.92 5.80
CA LEU A 226 -14.17 6.28 4.83
C LEU A 226 -13.68 4.91 5.34
N ALA A 227 -13.47 4.75 6.65
CA ALA A 227 -13.14 3.45 7.23
C ALA A 227 -14.24 2.42 6.93
N ASN A 228 -15.51 2.79 7.11
CA ASN A 228 -16.65 1.92 6.79
C ASN A 228 -16.75 1.54 5.31
N ARG A 229 -16.49 2.49 4.40
CA ARG A 229 -16.61 2.27 2.95
C ARG A 229 -15.45 1.47 2.37
N GLU A 230 -14.25 1.68 2.91
CA GLU A 230 -13.00 1.16 2.35
C GLU A 230 -12.12 0.50 3.44
N PRO A 231 -12.64 -0.45 4.24
CA PRO A 231 -12.00 -0.94 5.47
C PRO A 231 -10.59 -1.47 5.27
N PHE A 232 -10.32 -2.08 4.10
CA PHE A 232 -9.05 -2.74 3.78
C PHE A 232 -8.24 -2.01 2.69
N SER A 233 -8.72 -0.85 2.23
CA SER A 233 -8.08 -0.05 1.18
C SER A 233 -7.81 1.37 1.67
N GLY A 234 -8.63 2.37 1.30
CA GLY A 234 -8.46 3.78 1.68
C GLY A 234 -8.79 4.10 3.14
N GLY A 235 -9.39 3.15 3.87
CA GLY A 235 -9.81 3.25 5.27
C GLY A 235 -8.77 2.83 6.31
N TRP A 236 -7.51 2.65 5.94
CA TRP A 236 -6.42 2.41 6.90
C TRP A 236 -6.24 3.59 7.86
N ALA A 237 -5.89 3.34 9.12
CA ALA A 237 -5.76 4.37 10.15
C ALA A 237 -4.33 4.94 10.25
N LEU A 238 -3.33 4.05 10.28
CA LEU A 238 -1.93 4.42 10.49
C LEU A 238 -0.98 3.37 9.88
N ARG A 239 0.30 3.75 9.70
CA ARG A 239 1.41 2.83 9.38
C ARG A 239 2.39 2.79 10.54
N ILE A 240 2.93 1.60 10.82
CA ILE A 240 3.88 1.33 11.90
C ILE A 240 5.16 0.73 11.30
N HIS A 241 6.31 1.16 11.80
CA HIS A 241 7.54 0.38 11.70
C HIS A 241 7.74 -0.42 13.00
N SER A 242 7.70 -1.75 12.89
CA SER A 242 7.76 -2.65 14.06
C SER A 242 9.08 -3.41 14.10
N GLY A 243 9.83 -3.24 15.19
CA GLY A 243 11.01 -4.06 15.48
C GLY A 243 10.68 -5.45 16.05
N ALA A 244 9.45 -5.68 16.50
CA ALA A 244 9.01 -6.90 17.16
C ALA A 244 8.08 -7.78 16.29
N LEU A 245 7.82 -7.37 15.03
CA LEU A 245 6.81 -7.96 14.16
C LEU A 245 6.86 -9.49 14.09
N ARG A 246 8.05 -10.07 13.89
CA ARG A 246 8.22 -11.54 13.77
C ARG A 246 7.71 -12.32 14.99
N ARG A 247 7.77 -11.73 16.18
CA ARG A 247 7.26 -12.34 17.42
C ARG A 247 5.76 -12.10 17.56
N GLU A 248 5.32 -10.87 17.33
CA GLU A 248 3.96 -10.41 17.61
C GLU A 248 2.92 -10.89 16.60
N VAL A 249 3.32 -11.18 15.36
CA VAL A 249 2.42 -11.75 14.33
C VAL A 249 1.87 -13.11 14.76
N LYS A 250 2.56 -13.84 15.66
CA LYS A 250 2.06 -15.10 16.23
C LYS A 250 0.84 -14.93 17.14
N ASN A 251 0.60 -13.72 17.62
CA ASN A 251 -0.56 -13.37 18.45
C ASN A 251 -1.74 -12.86 17.60
N LEU A 252 -1.61 -12.90 16.27
CA LEU A 252 -2.62 -12.44 15.33
C LEU A 252 -3.19 -13.62 14.55
N MET A 253 -4.43 -13.47 14.11
CA MET A 253 -5.19 -14.48 13.40
C MET A 253 -5.12 -14.23 11.90
N MET A 254 -5.07 -15.30 11.09
CA MET A 254 -5.16 -15.20 9.63
C MET A 254 -5.89 -16.42 9.04
N GLY A 255 -6.43 -16.28 7.84
CA GLY A 255 -7.10 -17.39 7.15
C GLY A 255 -8.25 -17.96 7.97
N GLN A 256 -8.24 -19.28 8.20
CA GLN A 256 -9.31 -19.97 8.91
C GLN A 256 -9.46 -19.51 10.37
N GLU A 257 -8.37 -19.18 11.05
CA GLU A 257 -8.43 -18.70 12.44
C GLU A 257 -9.20 -17.38 12.53
N ALA A 258 -8.96 -16.46 11.58
CA ALA A 258 -9.68 -15.19 11.52
C ALA A 258 -11.17 -15.39 11.16
N GLN A 259 -11.49 -16.36 10.30
CA GLN A 259 -12.88 -16.69 9.97
C GLN A 259 -13.62 -17.28 11.17
N ASN A 260 -12.98 -18.17 11.93
CA ASN A 260 -13.58 -18.78 13.10
C ASN A 260 -13.83 -17.74 14.20
N ALA A 261 -12.85 -16.89 14.48
CA ALA A 261 -13.01 -15.80 15.46
C ALA A 261 -14.15 -14.85 15.06
N LEU A 262 -14.21 -14.46 13.78
CA LEU A 262 -15.30 -13.62 13.27
C LEU A 262 -16.66 -14.32 13.38
N GLN A 263 -16.74 -15.63 13.14
CA GLN A 263 -17.98 -16.38 13.32
C GLN A 263 -18.43 -16.36 14.79
N GLU A 264 -17.51 -16.54 15.73
CA GLU A 264 -17.80 -16.46 17.17
C GLU A 264 -18.31 -15.07 17.57
N ASP A 265 -17.74 -14.01 17.02
CA ASP A 265 -18.18 -12.62 17.23
C ASP A 265 -19.57 -12.35 16.65
N ILE A 266 -19.86 -12.87 15.46
CA ILE A 266 -21.18 -12.79 14.81
C ILE A 266 -22.24 -13.51 15.65
N ASP A 267 -21.93 -14.72 16.11
CA ASP A 267 -22.85 -15.49 16.96
C ASP A 267 -23.06 -14.80 18.32
N ALA A 268 -22.01 -14.20 18.89
CA ALA A 268 -22.12 -13.40 20.10
C ALA A 268 -22.98 -12.15 19.89
N MET A 269 -22.86 -11.49 18.75
CA MET A 269 -23.71 -10.34 18.40
C MET A 269 -25.17 -10.76 18.25
N ARG A 270 -25.46 -11.86 17.55
CA ARG A 270 -26.82 -12.39 17.40
C ARG A 270 -27.46 -12.70 18.76
N ARG A 271 -26.70 -13.28 19.70
CA ARG A 271 -27.18 -13.50 21.08
C ARG A 271 -27.49 -12.19 21.80
N LEU A 272 -26.60 -11.20 21.75
CA LEU A 272 -26.82 -9.89 22.35
C LEU A 272 -28.06 -9.19 21.79
N ILE A 273 -28.27 -9.29 20.49
CA ILE A 273 -29.45 -8.75 19.83
C ILE A 273 -30.72 -9.47 20.31
N GLY A 274 -30.72 -10.80 20.38
CA GLY A 274 -31.86 -11.58 20.86
C GLY A 274 -32.29 -11.22 22.30
N GLU A 275 -31.34 -10.86 23.15
CA GLU A 275 -31.62 -10.42 24.53
C GLU A 275 -32.31 -9.05 24.62
N THR A 276 -32.28 -8.23 23.58
CA THR A 276 -32.99 -6.93 23.57
C THR A 276 -34.50 -7.08 23.39
N GLY A 277 -34.97 -8.23 22.89
CA GLY A 277 -36.37 -8.47 22.59
C GLY A 277 -36.93 -7.64 21.42
N ASP A 278 -36.06 -6.99 20.63
CA ASP A 278 -36.48 -6.18 19.48
C ASP A 278 -37.05 -7.06 18.34
N PRO A 279 -38.33 -6.90 17.95
CA PRO A 279 -38.93 -7.67 16.87
C PRO A 279 -38.23 -7.52 15.50
N LEU A 280 -37.54 -6.39 15.27
CA LEU A 280 -36.83 -6.13 14.01
C LEU A 280 -35.61 -7.03 13.83
N ALA A 281 -35.00 -7.48 14.92
CA ALA A 281 -33.88 -8.41 14.89
C ALA A 281 -34.20 -9.81 14.35
N ALA A 282 -35.48 -10.21 14.40
CA ALA A 282 -35.94 -11.49 13.89
C ALA A 282 -36.35 -11.45 12.41
N ALA A 283 -36.47 -10.24 11.83
CA ALA A 283 -37.09 -10.03 10.51
C ALA A 283 -36.10 -10.04 9.33
N ASP A 284 -34.80 -9.83 9.58
CA ASP A 284 -33.76 -9.73 8.53
C ASP A 284 -33.16 -11.08 8.10
N GLY A 285 -33.72 -12.20 8.59
CA GLY A 285 -33.24 -13.54 8.28
C GLY A 285 -31.85 -13.86 8.86
N GLY A 286 -31.39 -13.08 9.85
CA GLY A 286 -30.11 -13.28 10.52
C GLY A 286 -28.93 -12.53 9.88
N ASN A 287 -29.17 -11.70 8.87
CA ASN A 287 -28.11 -10.94 8.21
C ASN A 287 -27.81 -9.63 8.95
N LEU A 288 -26.64 -9.56 9.59
CA LEU A 288 -26.20 -8.35 10.28
C LEU A 288 -25.89 -7.23 9.26
N GLY A 289 -26.78 -6.24 9.19
CA GLY A 289 -26.67 -5.09 8.32
C GLY A 289 -25.48 -4.18 8.64
N HIS A 290 -25.39 -3.08 7.90
CA HIS A 290 -24.48 -1.99 8.24
C HIS A 290 -25.11 -1.11 9.32
N ASP A 291 -24.28 -0.50 10.19
CA ASP A 291 -24.74 0.38 11.27
C ASP A 291 -25.67 -0.30 12.29
N ILE A 292 -25.14 -1.33 12.97
CA ILE A 292 -25.87 -2.11 13.98
C ILE A 292 -26.26 -1.21 15.16
N PHE A 293 -25.33 -0.41 15.70
CA PHE A 293 -25.64 0.49 16.82
C PHE A 293 -26.71 1.52 16.48
N GLY A 294 -26.70 2.11 15.28
CA GLY A 294 -27.70 3.09 14.86
C GLY A 294 -29.06 2.47 14.61
N SER A 295 -29.08 1.23 14.10
CA SER A 295 -30.32 0.47 13.86
C SER A 295 -30.93 -0.06 15.15
N MET A 296 -30.10 -0.36 16.15
CA MET A 296 -30.53 -0.91 17.45
C MET A 296 -29.85 -0.17 18.62
N PRO A 297 -30.22 1.09 18.90
CA PRO A 297 -29.57 1.88 19.96
C PRO A 297 -29.72 1.26 21.36
N GLY A 298 -30.76 0.44 21.58
CA GLY A 298 -31.02 -0.29 22.82
C GLY A 298 -29.94 -1.30 23.20
N LEU A 299 -29.07 -1.71 22.25
CA LEU A 299 -27.88 -2.51 22.55
C LEU A 299 -26.91 -1.77 23.47
N GLY A 300 -26.87 -0.43 23.38
CA GLY A 300 -26.02 0.42 24.20
C GLY A 300 -24.55 0.42 23.77
N TRP A 301 -23.99 1.62 23.56
CA TRP A 301 -22.60 1.78 23.14
C TRP A 301 -21.59 1.08 24.06
N GLU A 302 -21.68 1.32 25.37
CA GLU A 302 -20.73 0.76 26.35
C GLU A 302 -20.78 -0.77 26.42
N ARG A 303 -21.97 -1.34 26.21
CA ARG A 303 -22.15 -2.79 26.20
C ARG A 303 -21.50 -3.41 24.97
N LEU A 304 -21.71 -2.80 23.79
CA LEU A 304 -21.07 -3.22 22.56
C LEU A 304 -19.54 -3.10 22.67
N THR A 305 -19.05 -1.96 23.15
CA THR A 305 -17.61 -1.74 23.25
C THR A 305 -16.95 -2.63 24.29
N GLY A 306 -17.57 -2.79 25.46
CA GLY A 306 -17.05 -3.67 26.51
C GLY A 306 -17.10 -5.16 26.15
N ARG A 307 -17.98 -5.57 25.23
CA ARG A 307 -18.05 -6.96 24.76
C ARG A 307 -16.96 -7.29 23.75
N PHE A 308 -16.76 -6.42 22.77
CA PHE A 308 -16.00 -6.73 21.56
C PHE A 308 -14.62 -6.05 21.48
N PHE A 309 -14.38 -4.92 22.16
CA PHE A 309 -13.16 -4.11 21.96
C PHE A 309 -12.29 -3.98 23.21
#